data_AF-A0A5J6QM07-F1
#
_entry.id   AF-A0A5J6QM07-F1
#
_cell.length_a   1.000
_cell.length_b   1.000
_cell.length_c   1.000
_cell.angle_alpha   90.00
_cell.angle_beta   90.00
_cell.angle_gamma   90.00
#
_symmetry.space_group_name_H-M   'P 1'
#
loop_
_entity.id
_entity.type
_entity.pdbx_description
1 polymer ?
#
loop_
_entity_poly.entity_id
_entity_poly.type
_entity_poly.pdbx_seq_one_letter_code
_entity_poly.pdbx_strand_id
1 'polypeptide(L)'
;MPGLSLNLCLSRLRGQLGHIAFGPAEDWCVTRFDSNDETLEVYWSEPNAPYYRTSESQNGPGGGTRGWGGHAEMQMIRDFPNTTNLHGAPYLVEIFISRSPCSRSPQFNVAGHNYPVGCGKKILELVKQNPNVSVWKVVYDSVFNGSRNAPDPQATAQAEHMINILNRHPRVEALLWNEYQRRLV
;
A
#
# COMPACT_ATOMS: atom_id res chain seq x y z
N MET A 1 -20.04 13.10 -6.20
CA MET A 1 -20.43 12.30 -5.01
C MET A 1 -19.76 12.94 -3.80
N PRO A 2 -20.37 12.98 -2.59
CA PRO A 2 -19.65 13.43 -1.41
C PRO A 2 -18.35 12.62 -1.30
N GLY A 3 -17.20 13.30 -1.32
CA GLY A 3 -15.88 12.66 -1.40
C GLY A 3 -15.69 11.66 -0.27
N LEU A 4 -15.20 10.47 -0.61
CA LEU A 4 -14.82 9.46 0.39
C LEU A 4 -13.67 10.06 1.22
N SER A 5 -13.89 10.36 2.50
CA SER A 5 -12.77 10.82 3.34
C SER A 5 -11.81 9.67 3.64
N LEU A 6 -10.53 9.96 3.90
CA LEU A 6 -9.56 8.94 4.28
C LEU A 6 -10.05 8.14 5.49
N ASN A 7 -10.59 8.81 6.51
CA ASN A 7 -11.10 8.14 7.70
C ASN A 7 -12.26 7.19 7.37
N LEU A 8 -13.19 7.62 6.52
CA LEU A 8 -14.30 6.75 6.10
C LEU A 8 -13.78 5.56 5.27
N CYS A 9 -12.83 5.79 4.38
CA CYS A 9 -12.16 4.74 3.61
C CYS A 9 -11.53 3.69 4.52
N LEU A 10 -10.64 4.13 5.42
CA LEU A 10 -9.91 3.23 6.32
C LEU A 10 -10.86 2.52 7.31
N SER A 11 -11.89 3.17 7.83
CA SER A 11 -12.87 2.52 8.71
C SER A 11 -13.64 1.40 8.01
N ARG A 12 -13.96 1.56 6.72
CA ARG A 12 -14.55 0.48 5.91
C ARG A 12 -13.57 -0.67 5.71
N LEU A 13 -12.33 -0.36 5.30
CA LEU A 13 -11.28 -1.37 5.07
C LEU A 13 -10.92 -2.17 6.32
N ARG A 14 -11.00 -1.53 7.50
CA ARG A 14 -10.78 -2.18 8.81
C ARG A 14 -12.01 -2.96 9.31
N GLY A 15 -13.15 -2.88 8.62
CA GLY A 15 -14.40 -3.54 9.05
C GLY A 15 -15.13 -2.88 10.21
N GLN A 16 -14.75 -1.66 10.61
CA GLN A 16 -15.37 -0.95 11.73
C GLN A 16 -16.83 -0.54 11.44
N LEU A 17 -17.20 -0.44 10.16
CA LEU A 17 -18.53 -0.06 9.71
C LEU A 17 -19.34 -1.26 9.17
N GLY A 18 -19.00 -2.49 9.57
CA GLY A 18 -19.80 -3.70 9.30
C GLY A 18 -19.73 -4.26 7.88
N HIS A 19 -19.10 -3.54 6.95
CA HIS A 19 -18.83 -4.00 5.59
C HIS A 19 -17.32 -4.01 5.32
N ILE A 20 -16.67 -5.16 5.51
CA ILE A 20 -15.37 -5.40 4.88
C ILE A 20 -15.70 -5.81 3.45
N ALA A 21 -15.30 -5.00 2.46
CA ALA A 21 -15.60 -5.28 1.05
C ALA A 21 -15.10 -6.67 0.61
N PHE A 22 -13.97 -7.12 1.18
CA PHE A 22 -13.34 -8.42 0.90
C PHE A 22 -12.73 -8.92 2.20
N GLY A 23 -13.12 -10.11 2.66
CA GLY A 23 -13.11 -10.55 4.07
C GLY A 23 -11.82 -10.34 4.88
N PRO A 24 -11.84 -10.66 6.20
CA PRO A 24 -10.80 -10.26 7.17
C PRO A 24 -9.38 -10.82 6.93
N ALA A 25 -9.19 -11.59 5.87
CA ALA A 25 -7.92 -12.19 5.47
C ALA A 25 -7.09 -11.33 4.52
N GLU A 26 -7.68 -10.35 3.83
CA GLU A 26 -6.99 -9.60 2.78
C GLU A 26 -6.18 -8.41 3.33
N ASP A 27 -5.04 -8.16 2.71
CA ASP A 27 -4.26 -6.96 2.95
C ASP A 27 -4.61 -5.90 1.92
N TRP A 28 -4.62 -4.65 2.36
CA TRP A 28 -4.95 -3.51 1.52
C TRP A 28 -3.85 -2.46 1.59
N CYS A 29 -3.83 -1.62 0.57
CA CYS A 29 -3.01 -0.44 0.43
C CYS A 29 -3.88 0.70 -0.08
N VAL A 30 -3.73 1.89 0.45
CA VAL A 30 -4.42 3.10 0.00
C VAL A 30 -3.37 4.16 -0.27
N THR A 31 -3.43 4.82 -1.41
CA THR A 31 -2.60 6.00 -1.67
C THR A 31 -3.43 7.27 -1.56
N ARG A 32 -2.81 8.34 -1.04
CA ARG A 32 -3.34 9.70 -1.05
C ARG A 32 -2.23 10.67 -1.42
N PHE A 33 -2.53 11.63 -2.27
CA PHE A 33 -1.59 12.66 -2.72
C PHE A 33 -1.89 13.99 -2.03
N ASP A 34 -0.84 14.67 -1.57
CA ASP A 34 -0.91 16.02 -1.01
C ASP A 34 -1.98 16.22 0.08
N SER A 35 -2.26 15.17 0.85
CA SER A 35 -3.35 15.14 1.85
C SER A 35 -4.75 15.44 1.28
N ASN A 36 -4.96 15.25 -0.02
CA ASN A 36 -6.22 15.45 -0.71
C ASN A 36 -7.00 14.13 -0.87
N ASP A 37 -8.13 14.02 -0.18
CA ASP A 37 -8.97 12.82 -0.20
C ASP A 37 -9.61 12.54 -1.59
N GLU A 38 -9.64 13.50 -2.50
CA GLU A 38 -10.10 13.28 -3.89
C GLU A 38 -9.13 12.42 -4.72
N THR A 39 -7.91 12.22 -4.22
CA THR A 39 -6.85 11.43 -4.88
C THR A 39 -6.72 10.01 -4.32
N LEU A 40 -7.67 9.58 -3.49
CA LEU A 40 -7.64 8.28 -2.85
C LEU A 40 -7.78 7.15 -3.86
N GLU A 41 -6.79 6.26 -3.89
CA GLU A 41 -6.86 4.99 -4.63
C GLU A 41 -6.66 3.82 -3.67
N VAL A 42 -7.39 2.72 -3.91
CA VAL A 42 -7.38 1.53 -3.05
C VAL A 42 -6.90 0.32 -3.86
N TYR A 43 -5.95 -0.40 -3.29
CA TYR A 43 -5.33 -1.58 -3.83
C TYR A 43 -5.43 -2.73 -2.84
N TRP A 44 -5.61 -3.95 -3.36
CA TRP A 44 -5.77 -5.15 -2.55
C TRP A 44 -4.68 -6.17 -2.87
N SER A 45 -4.35 -7.00 -1.89
CA SER A 45 -3.54 -8.18 -2.12
C SER A 45 -4.31 -9.17 -2.98
N GLU A 46 -3.70 -9.62 -4.07
CA GLU A 46 -4.28 -10.64 -4.94
C GLU A 46 -3.57 -11.98 -4.72
N PRO A 47 -4.30 -13.12 -4.75
CA PRO A 47 -3.67 -14.42 -4.68
C PRO A 47 -2.61 -14.55 -5.77
N ASN A 48 -1.50 -15.26 -5.49
CA ASN A 48 -0.45 -15.56 -6.47
C ASN A 48 -0.90 -16.58 -7.54
N ALA A 49 -2.15 -16.48 -7.98
CA ALA A 49 -2.74 -17.21 -9.07
C ALA A 49 -3.35 -16.15 -10.02
N PRO A 50 -2.83 -15.99 -11.25
CA PRO A 50 -3.48 -15.12 -12.22
C PRO A 50 -4.95 -15.56 -12.38
N TYR A 51 -5.86 -14.61 -12.59
CA TYR A 51 -7.31 -14.83 -12.79
C TYR A 51 -8.17 -15.16 -11.56
N TYR A 52 -7.61 -15.23 -10.34
CA TYR A 52 -8.41 -15.29 -9.11
C TYR A 52 -8.62 -13.88 -8.53
N ARG A 53 -9.87 -13.42 -8.61
CA ARG A 53 -10.30 -12.08 -8.20
C ARG A 53 -10.43 -12.00 -6.67
N THR A 54 -9.80 -10.99 -6.07
CA THR A 54 -10.07 -10.56 -4.69
C THR A 54 -10.43 -9.07 -4.61
N SER A 55 -10.27 -8.29 -5.69
CA SER A 55 -10.68 -6.89 -5.68
C SER A 55 -11.53 -6.46 -6.87
N GLU A 56 -12.59 -5.72 -6.58
CA GLU A 56 -13.19 -4.78 -7.52
C GLU A 56 -12.55 -3.41 -7.24
N SER A 57 -11.77 -2.87 -8.19
CA SER A 57 -11.42 -1.46 -8.12
C SER A 57 -12.72 -0.64 -8.11
N GLN A 58 -12.90 0.25 -7.14
CA GLN A 58 -14.14 1.01 -6.92
C GLN A 58 -14.54 1.96 -8.09
N ASN A 59 -13.74 2.04 -9.15
CA ASN A 59 -13.90 3.01 -10.25
C ASN A 59 -14.32 2.42 -11.61
N GLY A 60 -14.99 1.25 -11.69
CA GLY A 60 -15.54 0.82 -12.98
C GLY A 60 -16.54 -0.35 -12.96
N PRO A 61 -17.70 -0.22 -13.65
CA PRO A 61 -18.53 -1.37 -13.98
C PRO A 61 -17.80 -2.19 -15.06
N GLY A 62 -17.14 -3.27 -14.64
CA GLY A 62 -16.32 -4.12 -15.51
C GLY A 62 -14.83 -4.16 -15.18
N GLY A 63 -14.41 -3.78 -13.96
CA GLY A 63 -13.02 -3.92 -13.49
C GLY A 63 -12.50 -5.36 -13.70
N GLY A 64 -11.78 -5.56 -14.80
CA GLY A 64 -11.38 -6.86 -15.29
C GLY A 64 -10.41 -7.58 -14.35
N THR A 65 -10.35 -8.90 -14.47
CA THR A 65 -9.27 -9.72 -13.89
C THR A 65 -7.91 -9.15 -14.31
N ARG A 66 -7.11 -8.74 -13.32
CA ARG A 66 -5.71 -8.35 -13.53
C ARG A 66 -4.90 -9.63 -13.80
N GLY A 67 -4.03 -9.62 -14.81
CA GLY A 67 -3.27 -10.81 -15.27
C GLY A 67 -2.12 -11.22 -14.34
N TRP A 68 -2.13 -10.78 -13.09
CA TRP A 68 -1.03 -10.89 -12.14
C TRP A 68 -1.58 -11.00 -10.72
N GLY A 69 -0.80 -11.59 -9.81
CA GLY A 69 -1.07 -11.59 -8.37
C GLY A 69 -0.07 -10.76 -7.59
N GLY A 70 -0.16 -10.81 -6.26
CA GLY A 70 0.86 -10.28 -5.36
C GLY A 70 0.31 -9.37 -4.26
N HIS A 71 1.23 -8.84 -3.45
CA HIS A 71 0.87 -8.02 -2.31
C HIS A 71 0.25 -6.68 -2.74
N ALA A 72 -0.54 -6.06 -1.89
CA ALA A 72 -1.23 -4.79 -2.19
C ALA A 72 -0.24 -3.68 -2.60
N GLU A 73 0.96 -3.64 -2.02
CA GLU A 73 1.99 -2.66 -2.40
C GLU A 73 2.51 -2.89 -3.82
N MET A 74 2.54 -4.15 -4.30
CA MET A 74 2.92 -4.46 -5.68
C MET A 74 1.86 -4.00 -6.67
N GLN A 75 0.58 -4.10 -6.28
CA GLN A 75 -0.52 -3.57 -7.10
C GLN A 75 -0.49 -2.05 -7.18
N MET A 76 -0.26 -1.40 -6.03
CA MET A 76 -0.05 0.05 -5.96
C MET A 76 1.10 0.49 -6.87
N ILE A 77 2.26 -0.16 -6.81
CA ILE A 77 3.42 0.19 -7.66
C ILE A 77 3.09 0.06 -9.16
N ARG A 78 2.30 -0.94 -9.55
CA ARG A 78 1.89 -1.11 -10.97
C ARG A 78 1.00 0.02 -11.45
N ASP A 79 0.07 0.46 -10.61
CA ASP A 79 -0.90 1.49 -10.96
C ASP A 79 -0.41 2.91 -10.69
N PHE A 80 0.72 3.06 -10.00
CA PHE A 80 1.25 4.36 -9.61
C PHE A 80 1.39 5.33 -10.79
N PRO A 81 1.92 4.94 -11.97
CA PRO A 81 1.98 5.82 -13.14
C PRO A 81 0.60 6.29 -13.60
N ASN A 82 -0.41 5.41 -13.60
CA ASN A 82 -1.77 5.78 -13.96
C ASN A 82 -2.36 6.76 -12.96
N THR A 83 -2.12 6.52 -11.67
CA THR A 83 -2.57 7.39 -10.57
C THR A 83 -1.95 8.79 -10.69
N THR A 84 -0.65 8.88 -10.96
CA THR A 84 0.02 10.16 -11.20
C THR A 84 -0.44 10.85 -12.49
N ASN A 85 -0.83 10.09 -13.52
CA ASN A 85 -1.39 10.67 -14.73
C ASN A 85 -2.81 11.21 -14.51
N LEU A 86 -3.60 10.54 -13.67
CA LEU A 86 -4.97 10.93 -13.36
C LEU A 86 -5.02 12.16 -12.45
N HIS A 87 -4.21 12.17 -11.39
CA HIS A 87 -4.26 13.19 -10.33
C HIS A 87 -3.15 14.24 -10.41
N GLY A 88 -2.19 14.06 -11.31
CA GLY A 88 -0.97 14.87 -11.39
C GLY A 88 0.16 14.34 -10.51
N ALA A 89 1.37 14.85 -10.74
CA ALA A 89 2.54 14.50 -9.94
C ALA A 89 2.51 15.23 -8.59
N PRO A 90 2.48 14.52 -7.45
CA PRO A 90 2.30 15.15 -6.14
C PRO A 90 3.62 15.60 -5.51
N TYR A 91 3.53 16.50 -4.53
CA TYR A 91 4.67 16.82 -3.66
C TYR A 91 4.83 15.78 -2.55
N LEU A 92 3.71 15.32 -1.99
CA LEU A 92 3.60 14.36 -0.91
C LEU A 92 2.80 13.14 -1.37
N VAL A 93 3.35 11.95 -1.15
CA VAL A 93 2.61 10.68 -1.28
C VAL A 93 2.44 10.05 0.10
N GLU A 94 1.21 9.71 0.45
CA GLU A 94 0.87 8.96 1.64
C GLU A 94 0.38 7.57 1.21
N ILE A 95 0.95 6.53 1.79
CA ILE A 95 0.66 5.12 1.52
C ILE A 95 0.19 4.52 2.84
N PHE A 96 -1.10 4.21 2.96
CA PHE A 96 -1.70 3.55 4.11
C PHE A 96 -1.82 2.06 3.83
N ILE A 97 -1.30 1.20 4.70
CA ILE A 97 -1.29 -0.26 4.51
C ILE A 97 -1.77 -0.99 5.76
N SER A 98 -2.49 -2.09 5.56
CA SER A 98 -3.03 -2.90 6.67
C SER A 98 -1.95 -3.50 7.57
N ARG A 99 -0.78 -3.81 6.99
CA ARG A 99 0.38 -4.38 7.68
C ARG A 99 1.65 -3.77 7.11
N SER A 100 2.69 -3.64 7.93
CA SER A 100 3.96 -3.06 7.50
C SER A 100 4.56 -3.82 6.31
N PRO A 101 5.39 -3.18 5.46
CA PRO A 101 5.92 -3.83 4.26
C PRO A 101 6.79 -5.03 4.61
N CYS A 102 6.52 -6.18 4.00
CA CYS A 102 7.31 -7.39 4.23
C CYS A 102 8.71 -7.32 3.60
N SER A 103 9.62 -8.20 4.01
CA SER A 103 10.96 -8.37 3.43
C SER A 103 11.05 -9.46 2.34
N ARG A 104 9.99 -10.26 2.16
CA ARG A 104 10.05 -11.55 1.45
C ARG A 104 9.25 -11.62 0.13
N SER A 105 8.42 -10.62 -0.19
CA SER A 105 7.60 -10.66 -1.41
C SER A 105 8.46 -10.83 -2.66
N PRO A 106 8.04 -11.63 -3.65
CA PRO A 106 8.86 -11.97 -4.81
C PRO A 106 9.28 -10.73 -5.59
N GLN A 107 10.41 -10.81 -6.30
CA GLN A 107 10.77 -9.79 -7.29
C GLN A 107 9.71 -9.71 -8.40
N PHE A 108 9.59 -8.56 -9.06
CA PHE A 108 8.69 -8.39 -10.19
C PHE A 108 9.15 -7.29 -11.12
N ASN A 109 8.71 -7.35 -12.38
CA ASN A 109 8.98 -6.32 -13.38
C ASN A 109 7.69 -5.51 -13.64
N VAL A 110 7.84 -4.19 -13.75
CA VAL A 110 6.77 -3.28 -14.14
C VAL A 110 7.35 -2.26 -15.11
N ALA A 111 6.76 -2.16 -16.31
CA ALA A 111 7.17 -1.19 -17.33
C ALA A 111 8.69 -1.19 -17.60
N GLY A 112 9.33 -2.38 -17.59
CA GLY A 112 10.77 -2.52 -17.81
C GLY A 112 11.64 -2.33 -16.56
N HIS A 113 11.09 -1.86 -15.44
CA HIS A 113 11.81 -1.71 -14.18
C HIS A 113 11.75 -2.99 -13.34
N ASN A 114 12.92 -3.48 -12.92
CA ASN A 114 13.02 -4.64 -12.04
C ASN A 114 12.98 -4.23 -10.57
N TYR A 115 11.94 -4.65 -9.87
CA TYR A 115 11.76 -4.38 -8.46
C TYR A 115 12.24 -5.57 -7.60
N PRO A 116 13.06 -5.32 -6.56
CA PRO A 116 13.71 -6.37 -5.78
C PRO A 116 12.73 -7.13 -4.87
N VAL A 117 13.20 -8.23 -4.28
CA VAL A 117 12.48 -8.98 -3.25
C VAL A 117 12.19 -8.09 -2.02
N GLY A 118 10.99 -8.19 -1.45
CA GLY A 118 10.49 -7.47 -0.28
C GLY A 118 9.80 -6.14 -0.58
N CYS A 119 8.59 -5.94 -0.06
CA CYS A 119 7.76 -4.75 -0.29
C CYS A 119 8.45 -3.46 0.18
N GLY A 120 9.17 -3.48 1.30
CA GLY A 120 9.91 -2.30 1.76
C GLY A 120 10.97 -1.83 0.74
N LYS A 121 11.73 -2.76 0.15
CA LYS A 121 12.71 -2.43 -0.89
C LYS A 121 12.05 -1.98 -2.19
N LYS A 122 10.87 -2.54 -2.52
CA LYS A 122 10.08 -2.11 -3.67
C LYS A 122 9.58 -0.68 -3.54
N ILE A 123 9.11 -0.29 -2.36
CA ILE A 123 8.71 1.10 -2.08
C ILE A 123 9.91 2.05 -2.23
N LEU A 124 11.09 1.68 -1.71
CA LEU A 124 12.29 2.50 -1.91
C LEU A 124 12.68 2.65 -3.38
N GLU A 125 12.47 1.61 -4.18
CA GLU A 125 12.70 1.67 -5.62
C GLU A 125 11.69 2.59 -6.31
N LEU A 126 10.41 2.54 -5.93
CA LEU A 126 9.39 3.50 -6.38
C LEU A 126 9.76 4.95 -6.03
N VAL A 127 10.24 5.18 -4.79
CA VAL A 127 10.68 6.51 -4.32
C VAL A 127 11.83 7.04 -5.18
N LYS A 128 12.79 6.20 -5.56
CA LYS A 128 13.91 6.60 -6.44
C LYS A 128 13.47 6.93 -7.85
N GLN A 129 12.51 6.17 -8.39
CA GLN A 129 11.97 6.40 -9.74
C GLN A 129 11.12 7.68 -9.84
N ASN A 130 10.67 8.21 -8.70
CA ASN A 130 9.86 9.43 -8.62
C ASN A 130 10.62 10.52 -7.86
N PRO A 131 11.66 11.12 -8.46
CA PRO A 131 12.48 12.14 -7.79
C PRO A 131 11.73 13.44 -7.51
N ASN A 132 10.64 13.73 -8.24
CA ASN A 132 9.85 14.95 -8.08
C ASN A 132 8.96 14.93 -6.82
N VAL A 133 8.69 13.75 -6.25
CA VAL A 133 7.95 13.63 -5.00
C VAL A 133 8.92 13.88 -3.84
N SER A 134 8.67 14.91 -3.05
CA SER A 134 9.59 15.31 -1.97
C SER A 134 9.43 14.47 -0.72
N VAL A 135 8.19 14.08 -0.38
CA VAL A 135 7.88 13.39 0.88
C VAL A 135 7.04 12.15 0.62
N TRP A 136 7.41 11.05 1.28
CA TRP A 136 6.69 9.79 1.26
C TRP A 136 6.37 9.37 2.68
N LYS A 137 5.09 9.21 3.01
CA LYS A 137 4.66 8.63 4.28
C LYS A 137 4.15 7.22 4.03
N VAL A 138 4.74 6.24 4.69
CA VAL A 138 4.30 4.83 4.67
C VAL A 138 3.68 4.52 6.02
N VAL A 139 2.36 4.61 6.11
CA VAL A 139 1.61 4.47 7.36
C VAL A 139 1.03 3.06 7.43
N TYR A 140 1.32 2.32 8.50
CA TYR A 140 0.85 0.94 8.66
C TYR A 140 0.03 0.75 9.93
N ASP A 141 -0.98 -0.12 9.89
CA ASP A 141 -1.83 -0.39 11.07
C ASP A 141 -1.16 -1.32 12.08
N SER A 142 -0.36 -2.27 11.60
CA SER A 142 0.32 -3.26 12.43
C SER A 142 1.63 -3.72 11.80
N VAL A 143 2.56 -4.24 12.60
CA VAL A 143 3.78 -4.87 12.08
C VAL A 143 3.43 -6.23 11.48
N PHE A 144 3.90 -6.48 10.26
CA PHE A 144 3.75 -7.77 9.59
C PHE A 144 4.45 -8.87 10.39
N ASN A 145 3.69 -9.89 10.78
CA ASN A 145 4.15 -10.99 11.62
C ASN A 145 3.99 -12.36 10.95
N GLY A 146 3.98 -12.44 9.62
CA GLY A 146 3.76 -13.70 8.89
C GLY A 146 2.29 -13.91 8.48
N SER A 147 1.82 -15.17 8.50
CA SER A 147 0.42 -15.47 8.20
C SER A 147 -0.47 -15.09 9.38
N ARG A 148 -1.68 -14.58 9.13
CA ARG A 148 -2.64 -14.24 10.19
C ARG A 148 -2.93 -15.43 11.12
N ASN A 149 -2.91 -16.65 10.58
CA ASN A 149 -3.19 -17.88 11.31
C ASN A 149 -1.92 -18.59 11.82
N ALA A 150 -0.74 -18.10 11.45
CA ALA A 150 0.54 -18.67 11.85
C ALA A 150 1.59 -17.56 11.95
N PRO A 151 1.62 -16.85 13.09
CA PRO A 151 2.62 -15.82 13.32
C PRO A 151 4.05 -16.39 13.30
N ASP A 152 4.96 -15.65 12.68
CA ASP A 152 6.38 -15.97 12.52
C ASP A 152 7.22 -14.83 13.13
N PRO A 153 7.86 -15.03 14.30
CA PRO A 153 8.73 -14.02 14.92
C PRO A 153 9.88 -13.55 14.03
N GLN A 154 10.40 -14.43 13.17
CA GLN A 154 11.43 -14.06 12.20
C GLN A 154 10.86 -13.15 11.11
N ALA A 155 9.60 -13.33 10.72
CA ALA A 155 8.91 -12.42 9.81
C ALA A 155 8.71 -11.05 10.45
N THR A 156 8.33 -11.00 11.73
CA THR A 156 8.21 -9.76 12.50
C THR A 156 9.53 -8.99 12.54
N ALA A 157 10.61 -9.63 12.99
CA ALA A 157 11.92 -8.98 13.09
C ALA A 157 12.43 -8.45 11.73
N GLN A 158 12.15 -9.19 10.65
CA GLN A 158 12.50 -8.73 9.31
C GLN A 158 11.62 -7.57 8.83
N ALA A 159 10.34 -7.53 9.18
CA ALA A 159 9.45 -6.42 8.86
C ALA A 159 9.88 -5.14 9.61
N GLU A 160 10.21 -5.26 10.90
CA GLU A 160 10.79 -4.17 11.70
C GLU A 160 12.11 -3.66 11.11
N HIS A 161 12.97 -4.59 10.67
CA HIS A 161 14.19 -4.22 9.94
C HIS A 161 13.88 -3.45 8.66
N MET A 162 12.85 -3.83 7.88
CA MET A 162 12.45 -3.08 6.69
C MET A 162 11.88 -1.69 7.01
N ILE A 163 11.09 -1.55 8.07
CA ILE A 163 10.62 -0.24 8.57
C ILE A 163 11.82 0.67 8.87
N ASN A 164 12.84 0.13 9.55
CA ASN A 164 14.06 0.87 9.85
C ASN A 164 14.85 1.27 8.59
N ILE A 165 14.89 0.42 7.55
CA ILE A 165 15.52 0.79 6.28
C ILE A 165 14.73 1.90 5.57
N LEU A 166 13.39 1.82 5.56
CA LEU A 166 12.55 2.88 4.98
C LEU A 166 12.85 4.22 5.65
N ASN A 167 12.87 4.26 6.98
CA ASN A 167 13.16 5.46 7.78
C ASN A 167 14.61 5.99 7.64
N ARG A 168 15.53 5.25 7.01
CA ARG A 168 16.88 5.76 6.69
C ARG A 168 16.91 6.57 5.40
N HIS A 169 15.89 6.47 4.55
CA HIS A 169 15.81 7.26 3.33
C HIS A 169 15.31 8.68 3.66
N PRO A 170 16.00 9.75 3.22
CA PRO A 170 15.72 11.12 3.68
C PRO A 170 14.33 11.65 3.29
N ARG A 171 13.68 11.02 2.31
CA ARG A 171 12.33 11.37 1.84
C ARG A 171 11.22 10.47 2.36
N VAL A 172 11.52 9.49 3.23
CA VAL A 172 10.54 8.47 3.64
C VAL A 172 10.35 8.48 5.15
N GLU A 173 9.09 8.52 5.57
CA GLU A 173 8.64 8.32 6.94
C GLU A 173 7.74 7.08 7.01
N ALA A 174 8.23 5.99 7.58
CA ALA A 174 7.45 4.80 7.88
C ALA A 174 6.94 4.85 9.33
N LEU A 175 5.62 4.97 9.50
CA LEU A 175 4.96 5.28 10.77
C LEU A 175 3.86 4.27 11.09
N LEU A 176 3.73 3.92 12.36
CA LEU A 176 2.53 3.22 12.84
C LEU A 176 1.34 4.19 12.79
N TRP A 177 0.14 3.70 12.48
CA TRP A 177 -1.06 4.54 12.32
C TRP A 177 -1.32 5.48 13.52
N ASN A 178 -1.19 4.98 14.74
CA ASN A 178 -1.36 5.79 15.95
C ASN A 178 -0.31 6.90 16.10
N GLU A 179 0.90 6.71 15.57
CA GLU A 179 1.94 7.72 15.55
C GLU A 179 1.63 8.78 14.49
N TYR A 180 1.23 8.34 13.29
CA TYR A 180 0.77 9.26 12.25
C TYR A 180 -0.37 10.15 12.75
N GLN A 181 -1.40 9.58 13.40
CA GLN A 181 -2.51 10.35 13.96
C GLN A 181 -2.07 11.38 15.00
N ARG A 182 -1.12 11.04 15.88
CA ARG A 182 -0.59 11.97 16.89
C ARG A 182 0.15 13.17 16.29
N ARG A 183 0.68 13.04 15.07
CA ARG A 183 1.39 14.12 14.36
C ARG A 183 0.45 15.07 13.60
N LEU A 184 -0.85 14.75 13.53
CA LEU A 184 -1.86 15.59 12.87
C LEU A 184 -2.55 16.59 13.83
N VAL A 185 -2.30 16.46 15.14
CA VAL A 185 -2.84 17.32 16.21
C VAL A 185 -1.82 18.39 16.56
#